data_AF-A0A1E1XL26-F1
#
_entry.id   AF-A0A1E1XL26-F1
#
_cell.length_a   1.000
_cell.length_b   1.000
_cell.length_c   1.000
_cell.angle_alpha   90.00
_cell.angle_beta   90.00
_cell.angle_gamma   90.00
#
_symmetry.space_group_name_H-M   'P 1'
#
loop_
_entity.id
_entity.type
_entity.pdbx_description
1 polymer ?
#
loop_
_entity_poly.entity_id
_entity_poly.type
_entity_poly.pdbx_seq_one_letter_code
_entity_poly.pdbx_strand_id
1 'polypeptide(L)'
;MTTMAGNAVMRAALVAFALSSLAAVLCDEGVCDAASDSSLCPAETPKAAEKPSENGANEHPGGSGGGDGGSSSCGCGSLKRERPDKPSDESSSDDDEESSIEVEDADSEDSGQSGTEHPRTNQMVFVRGGEFEMGTDKPVFVADGENPARPVRVNDFYIDVHEVSNAEFERFVNDTAYKTEAETFGDSFVLDSAISEEVKKGITQAVAAAPWWLPVKGADWRHPEGPGSHIRDRMDHPVVHVSWNDAVIFCKWSGKRLLTEAEWEYACRAGLKDRLFPWGNNWTPRGETRANIWEGQFPVINTAEDGYRGTAPVTSFPATKFGLKNIIGNVWEWTNDWWVTRHTKEPKDNPK
;
A
#
# COMPACT_ATOMS: atom_id res chain seq x y z
N MET A 1 20.23 -14.51 -5.59
CA MET A 1 19.41 -15.15 -4.54
C MET A 1 18.24 -14.24 -4.20
N THR A 2 17.46 -13.83 -5.21
CA THR A 2 16.40 -12.82 -5.10
C THR A 2 15.04 -13.42 -5.50
N THR A 3 14.99 -14.74 -5.63
CA THR A 3 13.85 -15.51 -6.15
C THR A 3 12.94 -16.07 -5.06
N MET A 4 13.22 -15.83 -3.77
CA MET A 4 12.37 -16.29 -2.66
C MET A 4 11.47 -15.21 -2.05
N ALA A 5 11.80 -13.92 -2.18
CA ALA A 5 10.95 -12.84 -1.66
C ALA A 5 9.60 -12.77 -2.42
N GLY A 6 9.60 -13.06 -3.73
CA GLY A 6 8.36 -13.23 -4.49
C GLY A 6 7.59 -14.51 -4.13
N ASN A 7 8.23 -15.56 -3.61
CA ASN A 7 7.60 -16.86 -3.33
C ASN A 7 6.69 -16.88 -2.09
N ALA A 8 6.79 -15.88 -1.22
CA ALA A 8 5.94 -15.75 -0.04
C ALA A 8 4.78 -14.75 -0.25
N VAL A 9 4.86 -13.90 -1.27
CA VAL A 9 3.95 -12.77 -1.50
C VAL A 9 2.69 -13.14 -2.30
N MET A 10 2.47 -14.39 -2.72
CA MET A 10 1.22 -14.73 -3.45
C MET A 10 0.55 -16.05 -3.05
N ARG A 11 1.06 -16.79 -2.06
CA ARG A 11 0.42 -18.05 -1.62
C ARG A 11 -0.65 -17.91 -0.53
N ALA A 12 -1.27 -16.75 -0.42
CA ALA A 12 -2.26 -16.46 0.63
C ALA A 12 -3.62 -16.00 0.10
N ALA A 13 -4.06 -16.45 -1.09
CA ALA A 13 -5.46 -16.28 -1.52
C ALA A 13 -6.50 -16.94 -0.57
N LEU A 14 -6.05 -17.69 0.45
CA LEU A 14 -6.90 -18.21 1.53
C LEU A 14 -6.59 -17.65 2.94
N VAL A 15 -5.65 -16.70 3.07
CA VAL A 15 -5.22 -16.14 4.37
C VAL A 15 -5.02 -14.62 4.29
N ALA A 16 -5.81 -13.94 3.47
CA ALA A 16 -5.70 -12.50 3.22
C ALA A 16 -6.66 -11.68 4.10
N PHE A 17 -6.62 -11.90 5.42
CA PHE A 17 -7.34 -11.04 6.38
C PHE A 17 -6.42 -10.14 7.21
N ALA A 18 -5.11 -10.41 7.20
CA ALA A 18 -4.19 -9.84 8.19
C ALA A 18 -3.50 -8.54 7.79
N LEU A 19 -3.30 -8.32 6.49
CA LEU A 19 -2.64 -7.14 5.94
C LEU A 19 -3.42 -6.57 4.76
N SER A 20 -4.71 -6.84 4.70
CA SER A 20 -5.59 -6.25 3.69
C SER A 20 -6.02 -4.88 4.20
N SER A 21 -5.64 -3.86 3.45
CA SER A 21 -6.09 -2.49 3.58
C SER A 21 -7.17 -2.21 2.54
N LEU A 22 -7.97 -1.20 2.87
CA LEU A 22 -8.76 -0.48 1.90
C LEU A 22 -7.82 0.12 0.86
N ALA A 23 -8.04 -0.21 -0.40
CA ALA A 23 -7.42 0.54 -1.45
C ALA A 23 -8.36 0.84 -2.59
N ALA A 24 -8.05 1.99 -3.17
CA ALA A 24 -8.47 2.44 -4.45
C ALA A 24 -9.99 2.57 -4.58
N VAL A 25 -10.41 3.77 -4.17
CA VAL A 25 -11.79 4.16 -4.09
C VAL A 25 -12.16 5.04 -5.29
N LEU A 26 -13.37 4.91 -5.84
CA LEU A 26 -13.85 5.64 -7.02
C LEU A 26 -15.14 6.40 -6.78
N CYS A 27 -15.20 7.66 -7.21
CA CYS A 27 -16.48 8.30 -7.53
C CYS A 27 -16.84 7.94 -8.98
N ASP A 28 -18.05 7.43 -9.20
CA ASP A 28 -18.65 7.39 -10.53
C ASP A 28 -19.30 8.76 -10.81
N GLU A 29 -19.14 9.30 -12.01
CA GLU A 29 -19.83 10.54 -12.40
C GLU A 29 -21.33 10.26 -12.54
N GLY A 30 -22.06 10.34 -11.42
CA GLY A 30 -23.50 10.07 -11.43
C GLY A 30 -24.29 10.48 -10.19
N VAL A 31 -23.66 10.84 -9.07
CA VAL A 31 -24.39 11.29 -7.85
C VAL A 31 -23.69 12.49 -7.22
N CYS A 32 -23.61 13.59 -7.95
CA CYS A 32 -23.41 14.92 -7.40
C CYS A 32 -24.69 15.72 -7.64
N ASP A 33 -25.80 15.33 -7.02
CA ASP A 33 -26.95 16.23 -6.93
C ASP A 33 -26.65 17.27 -5.85
N ALA A 34 -26.04 18.37 -6.31
CA ALA A 34 -26.09 19.62 -5.61
C ALA A 34 -27.56 20.03 -5.47
N ALA A 35 -28.05 20.04 -4.23
CA ALA A 35 -29.24 20.77 -3.87
C ALA A 35 -29.03 22.26 -4.23
N SER A 36 -29.56 22.69 -5.37
CA SER A 36 -30.15 24.03 -5.54
C SER A 36 -30.81 24.19 -6.91
N ASP A 37 -32.11 24.40 -6.82
CA ASP A 37 -32.93 25.23 -7.71
C ASP A 37 -33.31 24.72 -9.11
N SER A 38 -34.42 25.30 -9.53
CA SER A 38 -35.46 24.80 -10.41
C SER A 38 -35.32 25.28 -11.85
N SER A 39 -35.95 24.51 -12.75
CA SER A 39 -36.50 24.91 -14.06
C SER A 39 -35.76 24.49 -15.36
N LEU A 40 -36.52 23.76 -16.18
CA LEU A 40 -36.55 23.73 -17.66
C LEU A 40 -35.54 22.84 -18.44
N CYS A 41 -36.08 21.74 -18.99
CA CYS A 41 -35.62 21.04 -20.22
C CYS A 41 -36.22 21.75 -21.48
N PRO A 42 -35.74 21.56 -22.74
CA PRO A 42 -35.25 20.28 -23.30
C PRO A 42 -34.10 20.27 -24.35
N ALA A 43 -33.50 19.07 -24.47
CA ALA A 43 -32.97 18.32 -25.63
C ALA A 43 -32.39 19.04 -26.87
N GLU A 44 -31.17 18.64 -27.27
CA GLU A 44 -30.80 18.24 -28.65
C GLU A 44 -29.61 17.23 -28.67
N THR A 45 -29.63 16.33 -29.65
CA THR A 45 -28.76 15.17 -29.93
C THR A 45 -27.67 15.48 -31.00
N PRO A 46 -26.75 14.55 -31.33
CA PRO A 46 -25.33 14.85 -31.60
C PRO A 46 -24.94 14.90 -33.09
N LYS A 47 -23.71 15.34 -33.37
CA LYS A 47 -23.03 15.09 -34.66
C LYS A 47 -21.59 14.61 -34.48
N ALA A 48 -21.24 13.73 -35.41
CA ALA A 48 -20.13 12.80 -35.42
C ALA A 48 -18.82 13.35 -36.01
N ALA A 49 -17.74 12.63 -35.65
CA ALA A 49 -16.59 12.17 -36.45
C ALA A 49 -16.02 13.05 -37.59
N GLU A 50 -14.70 13.25 -37.57
CA GLU A 50 -13.76 12.74 -38.59
C GLU A 50 -12.27 13.01 -38.24
N LYS A 51 -11.48 11.93 -38.21
CA LYS A 51 -10.07 11.85 -38.67
C LYS A 51 -10.16 11.34 -40.14
N PRO A 52 -9.16 11.47 -41.06
CA PRO A 52 -7.77 11.03 -40.84
C PRO A 52 -6.67 11.68 -41.73
N SER A 53 -5.40 11.30 -41.49
CA SER A 53 -4.33 10.94 -42.47
C SER A 53 -2.96 11.15 -41.80
N GLU A 54 -2.15 10.14 -41.48
CA GLU A 54 -1.32 9.26 -42.33
C GLU A 54 -0.10 9.90 -43.03
N ASN A 55 0.98 9.10 -43.03
CA ASN A 55 2.27 9.17 -43.75
C ASN A 55 3.40 9.95 -43.07
N GLY A 56 4.61 9.44 -42.94
CA GLY A 56 5.22 8.19 -43.42
C GLY A 56 6.73 8.22 -43.14
N ALA A 57 7.35 7.03 -43.21
CA ALA A 57 8.77 6.64 -43.34
C ALA A 57 9.84 7.74 -43.63
N ASN A 58 11.13 7.64 -43.32
CA ASN A 58 12.02 6.50 -43.57
C ASN A 58 13.46 6.76 -43.05
N GLU A 59 14.17 5.64 -42.80
CA GLU A 59 15.60 5.37 -43.09
C GLU A 59 16.80 6.16 -42.47
N HIS A 60 17.63 5.34 -41.80
CA HIS A 60 19.10 5.31 -41.67
C HIS A 60 19.88 5.56 -42.99
N PRO A 61 21.22 5.85 -43.02
CA PRO A 61 22.26 5.09 -42.28
C PRO A 61 23.60 5.81 -41.91
N GLY A 62 24.43 5.11 -41.11
CA GLY A 62 25.88 4.97 -41.37
C GLY A 62 26.90 5.75 -40.52
N GLY A 63 27.93 5.04 -40.03
CA GLY A 63 29.33 5.51 -40.12
C GLY A 63 30.15 5.76 -38.84
N SER A 64 30.83 4.71 -38.37
CA SER A 64 32.21 4.58 -37.85
C SER A 64 33.08 5.79 -37.41
N GLY A 65 33.78 5.62 -36.25
CA GLY A 65 35.24 5.86 -36.16
C GLY A 65 35.81 6.84 -35.11
N GLY A 66 36.52 6.30 -34.10
CA GLY A 66 37.89 6.70 -33.67
C GLY A 66 38.16 7.91 -32.74
N GLY A 67 38.83 7.64 -31.60
CA GLY A 67 40.11 8.30 -31.24
C GLY A 67 40.18 9.40 -30.15
N ASP A 68 40.73 9.02 -28.98
CA ASP A 68 41.67 9.70 -28.05
C ASP A 68 41.47 11.13 -27.45
N GLY A 69 41.75 11.21 -26.14
CA GLY A 69 42.67 12.24 -25.60
C GLY A 69 42.38 12.91 -24.23
N GLY A 70 43.04 12.42 -23.16
CA GLY A 70 43.55 13.19 -21.98
C GLY A 70 42.56 13.74 -20.93
N SER A 71 42.86 13.94 -19.64
CA SER A 71 44.09 13.82 -18.86
C SER A 71 43.82 13.82 -17.33
N SER A 72 44.70 13.14 -16.60
CA SER A 72 45.30 13.51 -15.29
C SER A 72 44.43 13.75 -14.02
N SER A 73 44.66 12.91 -13.01
CA SER A 73 44.94 13.36 -11.63
C SER A 73 45.60 12.24 -10.81
N CYS A 74 46.85 12.46 -10.41
CA CYS A 74 47.61 11.72 -9.39
C CYS A 74 47.97 12.70 -8.27
N GLY A 75 47.83 12.32 -7.00
CA GLY A 75 48.28 13.17 -5.88
C GLY A 75 47.96 12.65 -4.48
N CYS A 76 48.88 11.82 -3.97
CA CYS A 76 49.09 11.29 -2.62
C CYS A 76 48.77 12.20 -1.40
N GLY A 77 48.36 11.60 -0.27
CA GLY A 77 48.43 12.19 1.08
C GLY A 77 47.99 11.27 2.22
N SER A 78 48.96 10.60 2.87
CA SER A 78 48.86 9.74 4.06
C SER A 78 48.26 10.39 5.33
N LEU A 79 47.63 9.62 6.23
CA LEU A 79 48.23 9.17 7.51
C LEU A 79 47.26 8.42 8.46
N LYS A 80 47.87 7.46 9.16
CA LYS A 80 47.41 6.45 10.14
C LYS A 80 46.80 7.01 11.44
N ARG A 81 45.92 6.26 12.13
CA ARG A 81 46.27 5.50 13.37
C ARG A 81 45.09 4.72 13.98
N GLU A 82 45.47 3.67 14.71
CA GLU A 82 44.71 2.55 15.28
C GLU A 82 44.15 2.79 16.69
N ARG A 83 43.25 1.88 17.13
CA ARG A 83 42.77 1.65 18.53
C ARG A 83 43.88 1.03 19.41
N PRO A 84 43.71 0.86 20.75
CA PRO A 84 42.97 -0.30 21.30
C PRO A 84 42.36 -0.20 22.76
N ASP A 85 41.50 -1.17 23.06
CA ASP A 85 41.24 -1.97 24.31
C ASP A 85 40.60 -1.46 25.64
N LYS A 86 39.83 -2.40 26.24
CA LYS A 86 39.09 -2.52 27.54
C LYS A 86 39.94 -3.35 28.56
N PRO A 87 39.47 -3.81 29.77
CA PRO A 87 38.63 -3.29 30.89
C PRO A 87 39.21 -3.61 32.33
N SER A 88 38.52 -3.22 33.44
CA SER A 88 38.42 -3.85 34.82
C SER A 88 38.09 -2.77 35.89
N ASP A 89 36.93 -2.73 36.57
CA ASP A 89 36.46 -3.41 37.81
C ASP A 89 36.61 -2.62 39.14
N GLU A 90 35.53 -2.66 39.94
CA GLU A 90 35.31 -2.48 41.40
C GLU A 90 35.11 -1.11 42.12
N SER A 91 33.85 -0.94 42.60
CA SER A 91 33.35 -0.56 43.95
C SER A 91 33.56 0.83 44.60
N SER A 92 32.47 1.49 45.03
CA SER A 92 32.09 1.70 46.46
C SER A 92 31.01 2.79 46.69
N SER A 93 30.07 2.46 47.59
CA SER A 93 29.26 3.24 48.56
C SER A 93 28.49 4.53 48.20
N ASP A 94 27.16 4.42 48.34
CA ASP A 94 26.18 5.23 49.11
C ASP A 94 26.56 6.63 49.63
N ASP A 95 25.69 7.62 49.40
CA ASP A 95 25.01 8.39 50.46
C ASP A 95 23.88 9.27 49.88
N ASP A 96 22.84 9.42 50.71
CA ASP A 96 21.52 10.00 50.49
C ASP A 96 21.48 11.51 50.18
N GLU A 97 20.47 11.94 49.41
CA GLU A 97 19.77 13.21 49.74
C GLU A 97 18.31 13.20 49.26
N GLU A 98 17.43 13.27 50.26
CA GLU A 98 15.98 13.35 50.20
C GLU A 98 15.58 14.81 49.87
N SER A 99 14.73 15.03 48.87
CA SER A 99 13.95 16.27 48.79
C SER A 99 12.51 15.96 48.36
N SER A 100 11.64 16.15 49.34
CA SER A 100 10.19 16.15 49.26
C SER A 100 9.71 17.32 48.38
N ILE A 101 8.87 17.02 47.39
CA ILE A 101 8.02 18.03 46.76
C ILE A 101 6.58 17.57 46.91
N GLU A 102 5.82 18.46 47.55
CA GLU A 102 4.43 18.32 47.93
C GLU A 102 3.51 18.33 46.70
N VAL A 103 2.40 17.63 46.88
CA VAL A 103 1.30 17.46 45.93
C VAL A 103 0.45 18.72 45.98
N GLU A 104 0.24 19.38 44.84
CA GLU A 104 -0.84 20.36 44.69
C GLU A 104 -1.84 19.86 43.65
N ASP A 105 -3.00 19.43 44.17
CA ASP A 105 -4.21 19.21 43.40
C ASP A 105 -4.73 20.54 42.85
N ALA A 106 -4.94 20.59 41.54
CA ALA A 106 -5.73 21.63 40.89
C ALA A 106 -6.65 20.98 39.86
N ASP A 107 -7.81 20.50 40.33
CA ASP A 107 -8.99 20.35 39.50
C ASP A 107 -9.44 21.74 39.01
N SER A 108 -9.42 21.98 37.70
CA SER A 108 -10.55 22.65 37.03
C SER A 108 -10.46 22.47 35.51
N GLU A 109 -11.54 21.90 35.00
CA GLU A 109 -12.02 21.77 33.64
C GLU A 109 -11.47 22.81 32.64
N ASP A 110 -10.75 22.32 31.62
CA ASP A 110 -10.84 22.90 30.28
C ASP A 110 -11.19 21.78 29.29
N SER A 111 -12.49 21.59 29.11
CA SER A 111 -13.05 20.86 27.98
C SER A 111 -12.84 21.69 26.70
N GLY A 112 -11.60 21.76 26.24
CA GLY A 112 -11.19 22.33 24.97
C GLY A 112 -10.76 21.21 24.02
N GLN A 113 -11.55 20.99 22.97
CA GLN A 113 -11.21 20.09 21.86
C GLN A 113 -9.78 20.33 21.37
N SER A 114 -8.88 19.38 21.63
CA SER A 114 -7.61 19.27 20.92
C SER A 114 -7.55 17.89 20.27
N GLY A 115 -8.50 17.63 19.37
CA GLY A 115 -8.32 16.57 18.38
C GLY A 115 -7.15 16.98 17.51
N THR A 116 -6.05 16.24 17.56
CA THR A 116 -4.96 16.38 16.59
C THR A 116 -5.54 16.10 15.21
N GLU A 117 -5.91 17.15 14.48
CA GLU A 117 -6.57 17.00 13.20
C GLU A 117 -5.53 16.53 12.18
N HIS A 118 -5.43 15.21 12.00
CA HIS A 118 -4.55 14.61 11.02
C HIS A 118 -4.95 15.08 9.60
N PRO A 119 -4.00 15.53 8.76
CA PRO A 119 -4.29 15.95 7.40
C PRO A 119 -5.06 14.88 6.62
N ARG A 120 -6.02 15.32 5.80
CA ARG A 120 -6.81 14.41 4.97
C ARG A 120 -5.92 13.75 3.92
N THR A 121 -5.96 12.42 3.82
CA THR A 121 -5.24 11.65 2.79
C THR A 121 -6.16 11.10 1.69
N ASN A 122 -7.37 11.66 1.57
CA ASN A 122 -8.44 11.21 0.66
C ASN A 122 -8.39 11.82 -0.76
N GLN A 123 -7.24 12.36 -1.17
CA GLN A 123 -7.07 12.95 -2.51
C GLN A 123 -7.27 11.88 -3.59
N MET A 124 -7.99 12.26 -4.65
CA MET A 124 -8.17 11.43 -5.83
C MET A 124 -7.43 12.01 -7.03
N VAL A 125 -7.05 11.15 -7.97
CA VAL A 125 -6.54 11.54 -9.28
C VAL A 125 -7.44 10.98 -10.38
N PHE A 126 -7.71 11.82 -11.38
CA PHE A 126 -8.42 11.42 -12.58
C PHE A 126 -7.48 10.61 -13.48
N VAL A 127 -7.87 9.38 -13.78
CA VAL A 127 -7.20 8.48 -14.70
C VAL A 127 -8.02 8.42 -15.98
N ARG A 128 -7.42 8.88 -17.08
CA ARG A 128 -7.99 8.64 -18.42
C ARG A 128 -7.90 7.15 -18.71
N GLY A 129 -9.04 6.54 -18.97
CA GLY A 129 -9.14 5.16 -19.38
C GLY A 129 -8.58 4.92 -20.77
N GLY A 130 -8.53 3.65 -21.14
CA GLY A 130 -8.02 3.22 -22.43
C GLY A 130 -7.79 1.71 -22.45
N GLU A 131 -7.13 1.26 -23.52
CA GLU A 131 -6.78 -0.14 -23.69
C GLU A 131 -5.41 -0.45 -23.08
N PHE A 132 -5.32 -1.60 -22.41
CA PHE A 132 -4.07 -2.17 -21.92
C PHE A 132 -4.09 -3.70 -22.01
N GLU A 133 -2.91 -4.30 -21.88
CA GLU A 133 -2.75 -5.74 -21.73
C GLU A 133 -2.80 -6.07 -20.24
N MET A 134 -3.87 -6.72 -19.80
CA MET A 134 -4.05 -7.21 -18.43
C MET A 134 -3.44 -8.60 -18.29
N GLY A 135 -2.81 -8.90 -17.15
CA GLY A 135 -2.15 -10.16 -16.89
C GLY A 135 -0.80 -10.34 -17.61
N THR A 136 -0.35 -11.58 -17.77
CA THR A 136 0.92 -11.94 -18.41
C THR A 136 0.89 -13.33 -19.06
N ASP A 137 1.55 -13.48 -20.21
CA ASP A 137 1.79 -14.80 -20.82
C ASP A 137 3.02 -15.51 -20.21
N LYS A 138 3.66 -14.92 -19.19
CA LYS A 138 4.81 -15.47 -18.44
C LYS A 138 4.51 -15.45 -16.94
N PRO A 139 3.49 -16.21 -16.48
CA PRO A 139 3.08 -16.19 -15.08
C PRO A 139 4.20 -16.70 -14.18
N VAL A 140 4.40 -16.05 -13.04
CA VAL A 140 5.31 -16.58 -11.99
C VAL A 140 4.58 -17.64 -11.19
N PHE A 141 3.32 -17.38 -10.82
CA PHE A 141 2.47 -18.31 -10.09
C PHE A 141 1.29 -18.77 -10.96
N VAL A 142 1.47 -19.90 -11.62
CA VAL A 142 0.44 -20.47 -12.53
C VAL A 142 -0.90 -20.73 -11.83
N ALA A 143 -0.88 -21.04 -10.53
CA ALA A 143 -2.09 -21.30 -9.76
C ALA A 143 -2.99 -20.06 -9.61
N ASP A 144 -2.41 -18.86 -9.73
CA ASP A 144 -3.10 -17.60 -9.48
C ASP A 144 -3.79 -17.06 -10.74
N GLY A 145 -3.63 -17.71 -11.88
CA GLY A 145 -4.34 -17.33 -13.10
C GLY A 145 -3.88 -16.00 -13.70
N GLU A 146 -2.63 -15.57 -13.45
CA GLU A 146 -2.07 -14.35 -14.07
C GLU A 146 -2.13 -14.37 -15.61
N ASN A 147 -2.18 -15.57 -16.20
CA ASN A 147 -2.29 -15.79 -17.64
C ASN A 147 -3.75 -16.00 -18.11
N PRO A 148 -4.04 -15.79 -19.40
CA PRO A 148 -3.18 -15.16 -20.40
C PRO A 148 -3.11 -13.63 -20.27
N ALA A 149 -2.08 -13.05 -20.90
CA ALA A 149 -2.13 -11.64 -21.29
C ALA A 149 -3.34 -11.43 -22.23
N ARG A 150 -4.14 -10.41 -21.94
CA ARG A 150 -5.41 -10.16 -22.65
C ARG A 150 -5.68 -8.66 -22.80
N PRO A 151 -6.22 -8.22 -23.95
CA PRO A 151 -6.59 -6.83 -24.14
C PRO A 151 -7.83 -6.46 -23.32
N VAL A 152 -7.74 -5.39 -22.55
CA VAL A 152 -8.84 -4.86 -21.73
C VAL A 152 -8.94 -3.36 -21.97
N ARG A 153 -10.15 -2.87 -22.22
CA ARG A 153 -10.47 -1.43 -22.19
C ARG A 153 -11.06 -1.09 -20.82
N VAL A 154 -10.61 -0.02 -20.20
CA VAL A 154 -11.26 0.59 -19.01
C VAL A 154 -11.77 1.98 -19.37
N ASN A 155 -12.89 2.40 -18.76
CA ASN A 155 -13.39 3.77 -18.90
C ASN A 155 -12.54 4.77 -18.10
N ASP A 156 -12.81 6.06 -18.23
CA ASP A 156 -12.24 7.08 -17.35
C ASP A 156 -12.75 6.89 -15.92
N PHE A 157 -11.91 7.16 -14.92
CA PHE A 157 -12.27 7.00 -13.51
C PHE A 157 -11.39 7.84 -12.57
N TYR A 158 -11.83 8.02 -11.32
CA TYR A 158 -11.05 8.67 -10.26
C TYR A 158 -10.56 7.66 -9.25
N ILE A 159 -9.27 7.60 -8.95
CA ILE A 159 -8.71 6.69 -7.94
C ILE A 159 -8.08 7.48 -6.79
N ASP A 160 -8.21 6.98 -5.56
CA ASP A 160 -7.45 7.51 -4.42
C ASP A 160 -5.93 7.45 -4.67
N VAL A 161 -5.23 8.53 -4.33
CA VAL A 161 -3.77 8.66 -4.46
C VAL A 161 -3.04 7.76 -3.46
N HIS A 162 -3.68 7.51 -2.31
CA HIS A 162 -3.14 6.79 -1.17
C HIS A 162 -4.07 5.65 -0.78
N GLU A 163 -3.53 4.65 -0.08
CA GLU A 163 -4.33 3.73 0.72
C GLU A 163 -5.15 4.53 1.77
N VAL A 164 -6.27 3.97 2.22
CA VAL A 164 -7.05 4.61 3.29
C VAL A 164 -6.27 4.52 4.59
N SER A 165 -5.97 5.67 5.20
CA SER A 165 -5.21 5.72 6.44
C SER A 165 -6.08 5.41 7.66
N ASN A 166 -5.44 5.08 8.78
CA ASN A 166 -6.09 4.95 10.08
C ASN A 166 -6.89 6.21 10.46
N ALA A 167 -6.37 7.41 10.17
CA ALA A 167 -7.07 8.67 10.41
C ALA A 167 -8.32 8.85 9.54
N GLU A 168 -8.27 8.43 8.27
CA GLU A 168 -9.44 8.46 7.39
C GLU A 168 -10.52 7.47 7.84
N PHE A 169 -10.11 6.26 8.21
CA PHE A 169 -11.02 5.23 8.71
C PHE A 169 -11.62 5.58 10.07
N GLU A 170 -10.84 6.20 10.96
CA GLU A 170 -11.35 6.66 12.26
C GLU A 170 -12.46 7.71 12.11
N ARG A 171 -12.37 8.60 11.12
CA ARG A 171 -13.45 9.57 10.83
C ARG A 171 -14.74 8.87 10.40
N PHE A 172 -14.63 7.87 9.54
CA PHE A 172 -15.76 7.01 9.19
C PHE A 172 -16.39 6.35 10.42
N VAL A 173 -15.57 5.74 11.28
CA VAL A 173 -16.05 5.09 12.51
C VAL A 173 -16.69 6.09 13.47
N ASN A 174 -16.11 7.28 13.62
CA ASN A 174 -16.67 8.33 14.48
C ASN A 174 -18.03 8.84 13.98
N ASP A 175 -18.19 8.98 12.66
CA ASP A 175 -19.43 9.47 12.05
C ASP A 175 -20.57 8.45 12.05
N THR A 176 -20.23 7.16 12.05
CA THR A 176 -21.20 6.07 11.82
C THR A 176 -21.36 5.12 13.00
N ALA A 177 -20.46 5.19 13.99
CA ALA A 177 -20.27 4.17 15.03
C ALA A 177 -20.09 2.75 14.45
N TYR A 178 -19.51 2.64 13.25
CA TYR A 178 -19.31 1.38 12.58
C TYR A 178 -18.38 0.45 13.36
N LYS A 179 -18.73 -0.83 13.39
CA LYS A 179 -17.95 -1.89 14.01
C LYS A 179 -17.51 -2.87 12.91
N THR A 180 -16.21 -3.13 12.79
CA THR A 180 -15.70 -4.00 11.73
C THR A 180 -16.06 -5.46 11.93
N GLU A 181 -15.89 -6.25 10.87
CA GLU A 181 -16.04 -7.70 10.97
C GLU A 181 -15.03 -8.31 11.96
N ALA A 182 -13.78 -7.85 11.98
CA ALA A 182 -12.78 -8.31 12.95
C ALA A 182 -13.20 -8.05 14.40
N GLU A 183 -13.73 -6.87 14.71
CA GLU A 183 -14.27 -6.55 16.04
C GLU A 183 -15.52 -7.40 16.38
N THR A 184 -16.26 -7.86 15.37
CA THR A 184 -17.47 -8.68 15.53
C THR A 184 -17.13 -10.15 15.73
N PHE A 185 -16.17 -10.69 14.98
CA PHE A 185 -15.65 -12.04 15.17
C PHE A 185 -14.84 -12.16 16.46
N GLY A 186 -14.14 -11.09 16.86
CA GLY A 186 -13.35 -11.01 18.09
C GLY A 186 -11.90 -11.48 17.92
N ASP A 187 -11.46 -11.77 16.71
CA ASP A 187 -10.08 -12.04 16.34
C ASP A 187 -9.79 -11.62 14.90
N SER A 188 -8.50 -11.48 14.60
CA SER A 188 -7.99 -11.32 13.24
C SER A 188 -6.60 -11.95 13.14
N PHE A 189 -6.14 -12.18 11.92
CA PHE A 189 -4.83 -12.78 11.70
C PHE A 189 -3.72 -11.74 11.87
N VAL A 190 -2.65 -12.11 12.57
CA VAL A 190 -1.45 -11.28 12.77
C VAL A 190 -0.21 -12.11 12.48
N LEU A 191 0.84 -11.46 11.98
CA LEU A 191 2.09 -12.11 11.64
C LEU A 191 2.81 -12.51 12.93
N ASP A 192 3.31 -13.74 12.99
CA ASP A 192 4.03 -14.30 14.15
C ASP A 192 5.19 -13.39 14.60
N SER A 193 5.90 -12.76 13.66
CA SER A 193 7.00 -11.84 13.99
C SER A 193 6.55 -10.51 14.61
N ALA A 194 5.26 -10.17 14.56
CA ALA A 194 4.71 -8.90 15.05
C ALA A 194 4.04 -9.03 16.43
N ILE A 195 3.90 -10.24 16.97
CA ILE A 195 3.22 -10.47 18.26
C ILE A 195 4.20 -10.91 19.34
N SER A 196 3.88 -10.57 20.60
CA SER A 196 4.72 -10.94 21.74
C SER A 196 4.64 -12.44 22.05
N GLU A 197 5.67 -12.98 22.70
CA GLU A 197 5.69 -14.39 23.12
C GLU A 197 4.57 -14.71 24.11
N GLU A 198 4.08 -13.73 24.87
CA GLU A 198 2.91 -13.86 25.75
C GLU A 198 1.63 -14.12 24.95
N VAL A 199 1.41 -13.37 23.86
CA VAL A 199 0.24 -13.55 22.97
C VAL A 199 0.33 -14.91 22.27
N LYS A 200 1.52 -15.30 21.80
CA LYS A 200 1.76 -16.59 21.12
C LYS A 200 1.42 -17.80 21.97
N LYS A 201 1.78 -17.79 23.26
CA LYS A 201 1.54 -18.92 24.18
C LYS A 201 0.05 -19.30 24.27
N GLY A 202 -0.85 -18.37 24.01
CA GLY A 202 -2.29 -18.59 24.00
C GLY A 202 -2.86 -19.15 22.70
N ILE A 203 -2.06 -19.26 21.64
CA ILE A 203 -2.52 -19.61 20.28
C ILE A 203 -2.04 -21.01 19.93
N THR A 204 -3.00 -21.90 19.64
CA THR A 204 -2.73 -23.30 19.26
C THR A 204 -3.07 -23.60 17.80
N GLN A 205 -3.61 -22.61 17.09
CA GLN A 205 -4.05 -22.72 15.70
C GLN A 205 -3.25 -21.75 14.84
N ALA A 206 -2.82 -22.22 13.68
CA ALA A 206 -2.17 -21.41 12.66
C ALA A 206 -2.71 -21.85 11.30
N VAL A 207 -2.56 -21.01 10.28
CA VAL A 207 -2.98 -21.45 8.95
C VAL A 207 -2.01 -22.47 8.38
N ALA A 208 -2.52 -23.65 8.02
CA ALA A 208 -1.69 -24.77 7.60
C ALA A 208 -0.76 -24.44 6.40
N ALA A 209 -1.24 -23.63 5.45
CA ALA A 209 -0.45 -23.21 4.29
C ALA A 209 0.54 -22.07 4.59
N ALA A 210 0.37 -21.38 5.72
CA ALA A 210 1.13 -20.20 6.11
C ALA A 210 1.18 -20.12 7.65
N PRO A 211 2.01 -20.94 8.32
CA PRO A 211 2.00 -21.10 9.78
C PRO A 211 2.42 -19.85 10.55
N TRP A 212 3.01 -18.86 9.86
CA TRP A 212 3.33 -17.54 10.41
C TRP A 212 2.11 -16.63 10.57
N TRP A 213 0.92 -17.02 10.10
CA TRP A 213 -0.34 -16.31 10.35
C TRP A 213 -1.09 -16.92 11.52
N LEU A 214 -1.27 -16.12 12.57
CA LEU A 214 -1.86 -16.54 13.84
C LEU A 214 -3.17 -15.78 14.11
N PRO A 215 -4.28 -16.46 14.46
CA PRO A 215 -5.53 -15.80 14.83
C PRO A 215 -5.41 -15.23 16.24
N VAL A 216 -5.23 -13.91 16.34
CA VAL A 216 -5.03 -13.20 17.59
C VAL A 216 -6.37 -12.61 18.05
N LYS A 217 -6.81 -13.03 19.23
CA LYS A 217 -8.03 -12.49 19.86
C LYS A 217 -7.85 -11.01 20.17
N GLY A 218 -8.85 -10.20 19.79
CA GLY A 218 -8.82 -8.75 19.95
C GLY A 218 -7.83 -8.04 19.03
N ALA A 219 -7.33 -8.71 17.98
CA ALA A 219 -6.69 -8.02 16.88
C ALA A 219 -7.75 -7.43 15.95
N ASP A 220 -7.68 -6.11 15.74
CA ASP A 220 -8.57 -5.34 14.90
C ASP A 220 -7.84 -4.08 14.39
N TRP A 221 -8.56 -3.19 13.70
CA TRP A 221 -7.95 -2.02 13.08
C TRP A 221 -7.38 -1.01 14.09
N ARG A 222 -7.89 -0.94 15.34
CA ARG A 222 -7.35 -0.10 16.42
C ARG A 222 -6.23 -0.80 17.19
N HIS A 223 -6.27 -2.13 17.22
CA HIS A 223 -5.28 -3.00 17.85
C HIS A 223 -4.63 -4.00 16.87
N PRO A 224 -3.88 -3.56 15.83
CA PRO A 224 -3.37 -4.45 14.79
C PRO A 224 -2.48 -5.62 15.23
N GLU A 225 -1.75 -5.52 16.33
CA GLU A 225 -0.94 -6.62 16.87
C GLU A 225 -1.65 -7.36 18.02
N GLY A 226 -2.93 -7.07 18.23
CA GLY A 226 -3.74 -7.60 19.33
C GLY A 226 -3.76 -6.71 20.57
N PRO A 227 -4.32 -7.22 21.70
CA PRO A 227 -4.52 -6.46 22.92
C PRO A 227 -3.21 -5.85 23.43
N GLY A 228 -3.23 -4.54 23.70
CA GLY A 228 -2.07 -3.78 24.15
C GLY A 228 -1.32 -3.04 23.04
N SER A 229 -1.56 -3.38 21.77
CA SER A 229 -1.14 -2.56 20.63
C SER A 229 -2.08 -1.37 20.42
N HIS A 230 -1.66 -0.36 19.65
CA HIS A 230 -2.51 0.77 19.27
C HIS A 230 -2.07 1.43 17.95
N ILE A 231 -2.90 2.33 17.42
CA ILE A 231 -2.64 3.10 16.19
C ILE A 231 -2.17 4.54 16.41
N ARG A 232 -2.04 5.00 17.67
CA ARG A 232 -1.75 6.43 18.00
C ARG A 232 -0.56 7.02 17.25
N ASP A 233 0.49 6.24 17.06
CA ASP A 233 1.74 6.68 16.43
C ASP A 233 1.80 6.32 14.93
N ARG A 234 0.69 5.85 14.36
CA ARG A 234 0.56 5.40 12.97
C ARG A 234 -0.78 5.79 12.35
N MET A 235 -1.28 6.97 12.72
CA MET A 235 -2.55 7.50 12.19
C MET A 235 -2.50 7.79 10.68
N ASP A 236 -1.31 7.99 10.13
CA ASP A 236 -1.02 8.18 8.70
C ASP A 236 -0.59 6.88 7.98
N HIS A 237 -0.56 5.74 8.66
CA HIS A 237 -0.38 4.42 8.05
C HIS A 237 -1.71 3.87 7.52
N PRO A 238 -1.69 2.90 6.58
CA PRO A 238 -2.92 2.28 6.08
C PRO A 238 -3.67 1.58 7.20
N VAL A 239 -5.00 1.66 7.14
CA VAL A 239 -5.86 0.85 8.00
C VAL A 239 -5.75 -0.62 7.62
N VAL A 240 -5.66 -1.51 8.61
CA VAL A 240 -5.54 -2.96 8.44
C VAL A 240 -6.63 -3.69 9.24
N HIS A 241 -6.73 -5.02 9.08
CA HIS A 241 -7.81 -5.85 9.64
C HIS A 241 -9.21 -5.41 9.19
N VAL A 242 -9.30 -4.90 7.96
CA VAL A 242 -10.56 -4.56 7.30
C VAL A 242 -10.93 -5.66 6.31
N SER A 243 -12.13 -6.21 6.45
CA SER A 243 -12.70 -7.15 5.50
C SER A 243 -13.08 -6.44 4.20
N TRP A 244 -13.41 -7.22 3.17
CA TRP A 244 -14.02 -6.69 1.95
C TRP A 244 -15.34 -5.95 2.25
N ASN A 245 -16.14 -6.45 3.19
CA ASN A 245 -17.41 -5.83 3.57
C ASN A 245 -17.17 -4.46 4.24
N ASP A 246 -16.22 -4.39 5.17
CA ASP A 246 -15.80 -3.13 5.81
C ASP A 246 -15.33 -2.13 4.76
N ALA A 247 -14.54 -2.61 3.79
CA ALA A 247 -14.03 -1.78 2.72
C ALA A 247 -15.17 -1.19 1.86
N VAL A 248 -16.10 -2.02 1.40
CA VAL A 248 -17.26 -1.57 0.62
C VAL A 248 -18.12 -0.55 1.38
N ILE A 249 -18.32 -0.75 2.68
CA ILE A 249 -19.13 0.16 3.50
C ILE A 249 -18.43 1.51 3.67
N PHE A 250 -17.13 1.52 3.96
CA PHE A 250 -16.32 2.74 4.01
C PHE A 250 -16.36 3.50 2.66
N CYS A 251 -16.21 2.78 1.55
CA CYS A 251 -16.27 3.37 0.21
C CYS A 251 -17.62 4.07 -0.01
N LYS A 252 -18.72 3.38 0.31
CA LYS A 252 -20.07 3.95 0.18
C LYS A 252 -20.27 5.19 1.06
N TRP A 253 -19.82 5.16 2.32
CA TRP A 253 -19.89 6.30 3.22
C TRP A 253 -19.12 7.52 2.67
N SER A 254 -17.96 7.29 2.06
CA SER A 254 -17.16 8.35 1.45
C SER A 254 -17.67 8.83 0.08
N GLY A 255 -18.80 8.31 -0.39
CA GLY A 255 -19.38 8.66 -1.70
C GLY A 255 -18.71 7.97 -2.89
N LYS A 256 -18.06 6.83 -2.64
CA LYS A 256 -17.18 6.16 -3.60
C LYS A 256 -17.45 4.62 -3.68
N ARG A 257 -16.64 3.85 -4.42
CA ARG A 257 -16.67 2.37 -4.54
C ARG A 257 -15.27 1.75 -4.63
N LEU A 258 -15.12 0.44 -4.42
CA LEU A 258 -13.88 -0.27 -4.77
C LEU A 258 -13.63 -0.26 -6.29
N LEU A 259 -12.34 -0.25 -6.67
CA LEU A 259 -11.91 -0.54 -8.04
C LEU A 259 -12.28 -1.97 -8.46
N THR A 260 -12.50 -2.16 -9.76
CA THR A 260 -12.36 -3.51 -10.34
C THR A 260 -10.89 -3.89 -10.43
N GLU A 261 -10.58 -5.19 -10.51
CA GLU A 261 -9.22 -5.70 -10.71
C GLU A 261 -8.59 -5.10 -11.99
N ALA A 262 -9.40 -4.93 -13.05
CA ALA A 262 -8.93 -4.32 -14.29
C ALA A 262 -8.61 -2.82 -14.13
N GLU A 263 -9.43 -2.07 -13.41
CA GLU A 263 -9.15 -0.65 -13.09
C GLU A 263 -7.88 -0.55 -12.22
N TRP A 264 -7.72 -1.45 -11.26
CA TRP A 264 -6.56 -1.51 -10.35
C TRP A 264 -5.27 -1.81 -11.09
N GLU A 265 -5.25 -2.84 -11.93
CA GLU A 265 -4.04 -3.20 -12.69
C GLU A 265 -3.71 -2.12 -13.73
N TYR A 266 -4.71 -1.51 -14.38
CA TYR A 266 -4.51 -0.38 -15.29
C TYR A 266 -3.83 0.79 -14.59
N ALA A 267 -4.34 1.17 -13.42
CA ALA A 267 -3.80 2.24 -12.59
C ALA A 267 -2.37 1.92 -12.09
N CYS A 268 -2.15 0.69 -11.62
CA CYS A 268 -0.87 0.17 -11.16
C CYS A 268 0.20 0.23 -12.26
N ARG A 269 -0.15 -0.16 -13.49
CA ARG A 269 0.77 -0.11 -14.64
C ARG A 269 1.09 1.32 -15.08
N ALA A 270 0.24 2.30 -14.75
CA ALA A 270 0.47 3.72 -14.99
C ALA A 270 0.91 4.06 -16.44
N GLY A 271 0.34 3.36 -17.42
CA GLY A 271 0.64 3.50 -18.85
C GLY A 271 1.90 2.79 -19.34
N LEU A 272 2.59 2.01 -18.50
CA LEU A 272 3.67 1.12 -18.91
C LEU A 272 3.12 -0.20 -19.46
N LYS A 273 3.72 -0.68 -20.56
CA LYS A 273 3.36 -1.95 -21.20
C LYS A 273 4.39 -3.03 -20.87
N ASP A 274 3.93 -4.22 -20.51
CA ASP A 274 4.78 -5.39 -20.24
C ASP A 274 5.92 -5.06 -19.27
N ARG A 275 5.55 -4.54 -18.09
CA ARG A 275 6.47 -4.26 -16.98
C ARG A 275 6.03 -5.00 -15.72
N LEU A 276 7.02 -5.40 -14.93
CA LEU A 276 6.83 -6.10 -13.65
C LEU A 276 6.34 -5.17 -12.55
N PHE A 277 6.83 -3.93 -12.51
CA PHE A 277 6.51 -2.94 -11.48
C PHE A 277 5.97 -1.64 -12.11
N PRO A 278 5.25 -0.80 -11.34
CA PRO A 278 4.76 0.51 -11.79
C PRO A 278 5.85 1.47 -12.32
N TRP A 279 7.12 1.19 -12.01
CA TRP A 279 8.29 1.97 -12.44
C TRP A 279 9.20 1.23 -13.44
N GLY A 280 8.86 0.01 -13.86
CA GLY A 280 9.64 -0.76 -14.82
C GLY A 280 10.00 -2.17 -14.33
N ASN A 281 11.12 -2.72 -14.83
CA ASN A 281 11.52 -4.11 -14.55
C ASN A 281 12.67 -4.24 -13.55
N ASN A 282 13.35 -3.12 -13.24
CA ASN A 282 14.36 -3.12 -12.20
C ASN A 282 13.67 -2.82 -10.87
N TRP A 283 13.86 -3.69 -9.88
CA TRP A 283 13.28 -3.55 -8.54
C TRP A 283 13.76 -2.26 -7.86
N THR A 284 15.07 -2.03 -7.83
CA THR A 284 15.73 -0.85 -7.21
C THR A 284 16.44 -0.01 -8.27
N PRO A 285 15.68 0.71 -9.14
CA PRO A 285 16.30 1.56 -10.13
C PRO A 285 17.10 2.65 -9.41
N ARG A 286 18.39 2.76 -9.76
CA ARG A 286 19.35 3.69 -9.12
C ARG A 286 19.61 3.42 -7.63
N GLY A 287 19.30 2.22 -7.14
CA GLY A 287 19.45 1.87 -5.72
C GLY A 287 18.41 2.52 -4.81
N GLU A 288 17.34 3.09 -5.37
CA GLU A 288 16.24 3.70 -4.60
C GLU A 288 15.20 2.64 -4.24
N THR A 289 14.77 2.60 -2.97
CA THR A 289 13.62 1.82 -2.54
C THR A 289 12.32 2.52 -2.97
N ARG A 290 11.36 1.75 -3.50
CA ARG A 290 10.14 2.29 -4.12
C ARG A 290 8.83 1.66 -3.64
N ALA A 291 8.92 0.66 -2.78
CA ALA A 291 7.79 0.03 -2.11
C ALA A 291 8.28 -0.58 -0.80
N ASN A 292 7.37 -0.69 0.17
CA ASN A 292 7.59 -1.39 1.43
C ASN A 292 7.29 -2.89 1.25
N ILE A 293 8.29 -3.75 1.41
CA ILE A 293 8.14 -5.21 1.32
C ILE A 293 9.05 -5.90 2.35
N TRP A 294 9.16 -7.22 2.27
CA TRP A 294 10.11 -7.95 3.11
C TRP A 294 11.51 -8.01 2.49
N GLU A 295 12.52 -7.52 3.21
CA GLU A 295 13.92 -7.84 2.93
C GLU A 295 14.52 -8.80 3.96
N GLY A 296 15.41 -9.70 3.51
CA GLY A 296 16.02 -10.72 4.35
C GLY A 296 15.39 -12.11 4.20
N GLN A 297 15.37 -12.89 5.28
CA GLN A 297 14.92 -14.28 5.28
C GLN A 297 13.53 -14.39 5.89
N PHE A 298 12.50 -14.33 5.05
CA PHE A 298 11.12 -14.56 5.48
C PHE A 298 10.93 -16.00 6.03
N PRO A 299 10.10 -16.21 7.07
CA PRO A 299 9.41 -15.21 7.91
C PRO A 299 10.22 -14.76 9.15
N VAL A 300 11.50 -15.11 9.24
CA VAL A 300 12.27 -15.04 10.50
C VAL A 300 13.00 -13.70 10.65
N ILE A 301 13.59 -13.18 9.58
CA ILE A 301 14.44 -11.99 9.60
C ILE A 301 13.94 -11.00 8.55
N ASN A 302 13.30 -9.92 8.99
CA ASN A 302 13.10 -8.72 8.20
C ASN A 302 14.26 -7.74 8.49
N THR A 303 15.04 -7.37 7.48
CA THR A 303 16.14 -6.39 7.64
C THR A 303 15.64 -4.95 7.63
N ALA A 304 14.43 -4.69 7.13
CA ALA A 304 13.84 -3.36 6.95
C ALA A 304 14.77 -2.42 6.19
N GLU A 305 15.31 -2.90 5.05
CA GLU A 305 16.19 -2.10 4.20
C GLU A 305 15.41 -0.97 3.51
N ASP A 306 14.10 -1.15 3.33
CA ASP A 306 13.16 -0.12 2.90
C ASP A 306 12.80 0.92 3.97
N GLY A 307 13.23 0.71 5.22
CA GLY A 307 12.97 1.57 6.38
C GLY A 307 11.81 1.11 7.28
N TYR A 308 11.08 0.06 6.92
CA TYR A 308 9.86 -0.36 7.63
C TYR A 308 9.83 -1.87 7.90
N ARG A 309 9.54 -2.24 9.16
CA ARG A 309 9.31 -3.66 9.54
C ARG A 309 7.86 -4.10 9.35
N GLY A 310 6.94 -3.16 9.48
CA GLY A 310 5.50 -3.34 9.30
C GLY A 310 5.01 -2.43 8.19
N THR A 311 3.87 -1.77 8.39
CA THR A 311 3.38 -0.77 7.42
C THR A 311 4.23 0.50 7.45
N ALA A 312 4.16 1.27 6.37
CA ALA A 312 4.71 2.60 6.21
C ALA A 312 3.56 3.62 6.09
N PRO A 313 3.80 4.93 6.32
CA PRO A 313 2.82 5.96 6.03
C PRO A 313 2.29 5.86 4.60
N VAL A 314 1.00 6.11 4.39
CA VAL A 314 0.35 6.01 3.06
C VAL A 314 0.94 7.00 2.04
N THR A 315 1.64 8.03 2.53
CA THR A 315 2.35 9.03 1.72
C THR A 315 3.79 8.64 1.41
N SER A 316 4.25 7.45 1.80
CA SER A 316 5.63 6.99 1.57
C SER A 316 5.92 6.68 0.11
N PHE A 317 7.21 6.52 -0.19
CA PHE A 317 7.77 6.12 -1.49
C PHE A 317 7.44 7.04 -2.69
N PRO A 318 8.17 6.92 -3.82
CA PRO A 318 7.88 7.67 -5.03
C PRO A 318 6.54 7.28 -5.65
N ALA A 319 5.80 8.27 -6.15
CA ALA A 319 4.55 8.03 -6.86
C ALA A 319 4.77 7.39 -8.24
N THR A 320 3.75 6.69 -8.74
CA THR A 320 3.68 6.23 -10.13
C THR A 320 3.49 7.40 -11.11
N LYS A 321 3.50 7.14 -12.42
CA LYS A 321 3.22 8.17 -13.43
C LYS A 321 1.82 8.79 -13.30
N PHE A 322 0.87 8.06 -12.73
CA PHE A 322 -0.48 8.56 -12.43
C PHE A 322 -0.56 9.27 -11.07
N GLY A 323 0.54 9.37 -10.32
CA GLY A 323 0.57 10.05 -9.03
C GLY A 323 0.25 9.15 -7.84
N LEU A 324 0.00 7.85 -8.05
CA LEU A 324 -0.40 6.89 -7.02
C LEU A 324 0.79 6.49 -6.15
N LYS A 325 0.57 6.30 -4.85
CA LYS A 325 1.58 5.82 -3.90
C LYS A 325 1.22 4.43 -3.40
N ASN A 326 2.24 3.65 -3.05
CA ASN A 326 2.12 2.31 -2.46
C ASN A 326 1.27 1.27 -3.21
N ILE A 327 0.86 1.52 -4.46
CA ILE A 327 0.02 0.58 -5.23
C ILE A 327 0.63 -0.82 -5.43
N ILE A 328 1.91 -1.01 -5.11
CA ILE A 328 2.48 -2.32 -4.80
C ILE A 328 3.24 -2.24 -3.48
N GLY A 329 3.15 -3.30 -2.66
CA GLY A 329 3.76 -3.36 -1.33
C GLY A 329 2.88 -2.71 -0.25
N ASN A 330 3.47 -2.47 0.92
CA ASN A 330 2.85 -1.91 2.12
C ASN A 330 1.71 -2.75 2.70
N VAL A 331 0.56 -2.84 2.02
CA VAL A 331 -0.62 -3.61 2.38
C VAL A 331 -1.27 -4.18 1.12
N TRP A 332 -2.04 -5.26 1.28
CA TRP A 332 -2.91 -5.76 0.22
C TRP A 332 -4.08 -4.82 0.00
N GLU A 333 -4.60 -4.82 -1.22
CA GLU A 333 -5.58 -3.85 -1.71
C GLU A 333 -6.84 -4.59 -2.20
N TRP A 334 -7.98 -4.43 -1.51
CA TRP A 334 -9.23 -5.08 -1.92
C TRP A 334 -9.76 -4.53 -3.26
N THR A 335 -10.22 -5.42 -4.14
CA THR A 335 -10.93 -5.08 -5.39
C THR A 335 -12.38 -5.59 -5.34
N ASN A 336 -13.22 -5.10 -6.26
CA ASN A 336 -14.64 -5.45 -6.33
C ASN A 336 -14.91 -6.86 -6.87
N ASP A 337 -13.95 -7.44 -7.59
CA ASP A 337 -14.14 -8.67 -8.36
C ASP A 337 -14.22 -9.93 -7.49
N TRP A 338 -15.02 -10.89 -7.94
CA TRP A 338 -14.91 -12.27 -7.47
C TRP A 338 -13.67 -12.92 -8.06
N TRP A 339 -12.92 -13.64 -7.22
CA TRP A 339 -11.73 -14.35 -7.66
C TRP A 339 -12.04 -15.48 -8.65
N VAL A 340 -11.39 -15.46 -9.82
CA VAL A 340 -11.41 -16.53 -10.81
C VAL A 340 -10.02 -16.69 -11.42
N THR A 341 -9.62 -17.92 -11.76
CA THR A 341 -8.28 -18.21 -12.33
C THR A 341 -8.30 -18.58 -13.81
N ARG A 342 -9.49 -18.57 -14.43
CA ARG A 342 -9.69 -18.96 -15.82
C ARG A 342 -10.10 -17.74 -16.64
N HIS A 343 -9.16 -17.22 -17.42
CA HIS A 343 -9.41 -16.11 -18.35
C HIS A 343 -9.18 -16.51 -19.80
N THR A 344 -9.87 -15.86 -20.73
CA THR A 344 -9.70 -16.03 -22.18
C THR A 344 -8.82 -14.92 -22.74
N LYS A 345 -8.30 -15.11 -23.96
CA LYS A 345 -7.59 -14.06 -24.73
C LYS A 345 -8.54 -13.07 -25.42
N GLU A 346 -9.85 -13.21 -25.20
CA GLU A 346 -10.84 -12.35 -25.84
C GLU A 346 -10.78 -10.94 -25.25
N PRO A 347 -10.85 -9.90 -26.09
CA PRO A 347 -10.92 -8.53 -25.59
C PRO A 347 -12.08 -8.33 -24.64
N LYS A 348 -11.82 -7.67 -23.50
CA LYS A 348 -12.86 -7.28 -22.56
C LYS A 348 -13.06 -5.77 -22.56
N ASP A 349 -14.32 -5.37 -22.49
CA ASP A 349 -14.69 -3.97 -22.44
C ASP A 349 -15.26 -3.60 -21.06
N ASN A 350 -14.50 -2.79 -20.32
CA ASN A 350 -14.81 -2.25 -18.99
C ASN A 350 -15.41 -3.29 -18.03
N PRO A 351 -14.70 -4.41 -17.73
CA PRO A 351 -15.21 -5.48 -16.88
C PRO A 351 -15.51 -4.96 -15.46
N LYS A 352 -16.55 -5.52 -14.82
CA LYS A 352 -17.12 -5.10 -13.54
C LYS A 352 -17.29 -6.24 -12.55
#